data_AF-A0A818DRP8-F1
#
_entry.id   AF-A0A818DRP8-F1
#
_cell.length_a   1.000
_cell.length_b   1.000
_cell.length_c   1.000
_cell.angle_alpha   90.00
_cell.angle_beta   90.00
_cell.angle_gamma   90.00
#
_symmetry.space_group_name_H-M   'P 1'
#
loop_
_entity.id
_entity.type
_entity.pdbx_description
1 polymer ?
#
loop_
_entity_poly.entity_id
_entity_poly.type
_entity_poly.pdbx_seq_one_letter_code
_entity_poly.pdbx_strand_id
1 'polypeptide(L)'
;MYFSSLIWSLFIPAVFCSHCSDFNIRGITAHRWEVIRDIFCDNFIQERDVGASVAIYHQGELVVDLWGGWFDQSRNKFYDNDTLQLVFSTTKGLAAAAAALYVQQGLLDYSALVTKYWPEYGQNGKENTTVADILSHRAGLPDDGSPMEQYLNWTAMIHTLEQQAPLWPPGTAHRYHPFTYAIPNILTSARWSQNGVTVAGGNGREKATNQLMDPQGLFVDDDQTIVISDMSNHRIVQWKKGEINGQVIAGGNGRGNRLDQFNQPTDVVIDKETDSLIICDCKNDRVVRWLRRSGITQGEIFIDTIACWGLGMGDQRNLYVSDPKKDEVRRYPIGGKNGTIVAGGNGKGPGLNQLNSPNYIFVNRQQTVYASDSRNHRVMKWHKDAKEGIAVAGGLGQGNALTQLSLPEGFFVDTSGNLYIADSTNNRVLRWLQAAKQGTVIVGGNGEGSAVNQFHCQRGLFFDRHGNLYVVDMTNQRVQQFSIE
;
A
#
# COMPACT_ATOMS: atom_id res chain seq x y z
N MET A 1 -70.58 33.56 20.24
CA MET A 1 -71.13 32.66 19.21
C MET A 1 -70.04 31.65 18.85
N TYR A 2 -70.33 30.35 19.09
CA TYR A 2 -69.65 29.10 18.66
C TYR A 2 -68.13 28.95 18.95
N PHE A 3 -67.69 28.25 20.01
CA PHE A 3 -67.41 26.77 20.14
C PHE A 3 -66.64 26.21 18.93
N SER A 4 -65.59 25.39 18.98
CA SER A 4 -64.79 24.63 19.97
C SER A 4 -63.68 23.95 19.12
N SER A 5 -62.45 23.62 19.52
CA SER A 5 -62.07 22.66 20.57
C SER A 5 -60.53 22.63 20.66
N LEU A 6 -59.97 23.13 21.77
CA LEU A 6 -58.62 22.76 22.20
C LEU A 6 -58.71 21.38 22.84
N ILE A 7 -58.06 20.39 22.24
CA ILE A 7 -57.89 19.06 22.81
C ILE A 7 -56.82 19.14 23.90
N TRP A 8 -57.21 18.61 25.06
CA TRP A 8 -56.41 18.47 26.25
C TRP A 8 -55.16 17.64 26.00
N SER A 9 -54.01 18.22 26.30
CA SER A 9 -52.75 17.50 26.53
C SER A 9 -52.88 16.69 27.81
N LEU A 10 -53.27 15.42 27.66
CA LEU A 10 -53.03 14.38 28.66
C LEU A 10 -51.51 14.20 28.78
N PHE A 11 -50.96 14.74 29.87
CA PHE A 11 -49.67 14.34 30.43
C PHE A 11 -49.70 12.84 30.71
N ILE A 12 -49.18 12.05 29.77
CA ILE A 12 -48.54 10.79 30.13
C ILE A 12 -47.12 11.19 30.51
N PRO A 13 -46.65 10.93 31.73
CA PRO A 13 -45.25 11.11 32.05
C PRO A 13 -44.51 10.02 31.27
N ALA A 14 -44.06 10.36 30.05
CA ALA A 14 -42.82 9.77 29.57
C ALA A 14 -41.83 10.08 30.69
N VAL A 15 -41.42 9.05 31.42
CA VAL A 15 -40.29 9.11 32.33
C VAL A 15 -39.11 9.44 31.42
N PHE A 16 -38.91 10.72 31.15
CA PHE A 16 -37.64 11.22 30.68
C PHE A 16 -36.69 10.88 31.81
N CYS A 17 -36.01 9.74 31.68
CA CYS A 17 -34.90 9.42 32.54
C CYS A 17 -33.90 10.56 32.35
N SER A 18 -33.85 11.48 33.32
CA SER A 18 -33.07 12.72 33.27
C SER A 18 -31.57 12.46 33.10
N HIS A 19 -31.14 11.22 33.27
CA HIS A 19 -29.76 10.76 33.12
C HIS A 19 -29.43 10.39 31.66
N CYS A 20 -30.42 10.17 30.77
CA CYS A 20 -30.15 9.79 29.39
C CYS A 20 -29.60 10.94 28.53
N SER A 21 -29.86 12.18 28.91
CA SER A 21 -29.27 13.36 28.23
C SER A 21 -27.75 13.38 28.33
N ASP A 22 -27.19 12.84 29.42
CA ASP A 22 -25.76 12.89 29.71
C ASP A 22 -24.93 11.99 28.79
N PHE A 23 -25.59 11.03 28.12
CA PHE A 23 -24.97 10.09 27.19
C PHE A 23 -25.19 10.49 25.71
N ASN A 24 -25.79 11.65 25.42
CA ASN A 24 -26.02 12.13 24.05
C ASN A 24 -26.62 11.04 23.11
N ILE A 25 -27.65 10.33 23.57
CA ILE A 25 -28.28 9.26 22.77
C ILE A 25 -29.03 9.86 21.57
N ARG A 26 -28.62 9.49 20.37
CA ARG A 26 -29.17 9.95 19.08
C ARG A 26 -29.67 8.77 18.25
N GLY A 27 -30.32 9.10 17.14
CA GLY A 27 -30.86 8.12 16.19
C GLY A 27 -32.38 7.99 16.27
N ILE A 28 -32.90 6.90 15.69
CA ILE A 28 -34.33 6.62 15.53
C ILE A 28 -34.76 5.38 16.30
N THR A 29 -36.02 5.39 16.74
CA THR A 29 -36.70 4.23 17.32
C THR A 29 -38.15 4.34 16.89
N ALA A 30 -38.65 3.35 16.15
CA ALA A 30 -40.06 3.33 15.77
C ALA A 30 -40.93 3.14 17.04
N HIS A 31 -42.11 3.77 17.08
CA HIS A 31 -42.97 3.87 18.27
C HIS A 31 -43.20 2.55 19.02
N ARG A 32 -43.31 1.42 18.31
CA ARG A 32 -43.50 0.10 18.93
C ARG A 32 -42.29 -0.40 19.74
N TRP A 33 -41.12 0.18 19.50
CA TRP A 33 -39.82 -0.28 20.00
C TRP A 33 -39.16 0.73 20.94
N GLU A 34 -39.87 1.77 21.39
CA GLU A 34 -39.33 2.84 22.24
C GLU A 34 -38.64 2.33 23.51
N VAL A 35 -39.14 1.22 24.08
CA VAL A 35 -38.51 0.54 25.23
C VAL A 35 -37.04 0.18 25.01
N ILE A 36 -36.62 -0.03 23.75
CA ILE A 36 -35.22 -0.35 23.43
C ILE A 36 -34.32 0.86 23.68
N ARG A 37 -34.82 2.09 23.46
CA ARG A 37 -34.07 3.31 23.76
C ARG A 37 -33.80 3.45 25.25
N ASP A 38 -34.77 3.09 26.09
CA ASP A 38 -34.63 3.11 27.54
C ASP A 38 -33.61 2.07 28.00
N ILE A 39 -33.69 0.84 27.49
CA ILE A 39 -32.70 -0.23 27.77
C ILE A 39 -31.30 0.18 27.30
N PHE A 40 -31.21 0.82 26.13
CA PHE A 40 -29.96 1.32 25.59
C PHE A 40 -29.36 2.43 26.46
N CYS A 41 -30.20 3.28 27.06
CA CYS A 41 -29.74 4.26 28.04
C CYS A 41 -29.29 3.62 29.36
N ASP A 42 -30.07 2.67 29.87
CA ASP A 42 -29.75 1.94 31.11
C ASP A 42 -28.39 1.24 31.04
N ASN A 43 -27.97 0.83 29.84
CA ASN A 43 -26.64 0.28 29.59
C ASN A 43 -25.50 1.21 30.05
N PHE A 44 -25.63 2.51 29.80
CA PHE A 44 -24.65 3.51 30.19
C PHE A 44 -24.80 3.93 31.66
N ILE A 45 -26.03 3.99 32.18
CA ILE A 45 -26.31 4.26 33.60
C ILE A 45 -25.69 3.18 34.49
N GLN A 46 -25.74 1.93 34.05
CA GLN A 46 -25.14 0.79 34.74
C GLN A 46 -23.65 0.61 34.43
N GLU A 47 -23.04 1.56 33.69
CA GLU A 47 -21.63 1.57 33.29
C GLU A 47 -21.17 0.26 32.63
N ARG A 48 -22.08 -0.41 31.89
CA ARG A 48 -21.77 -1.65 31.18
C ARG A 48 -20.94 -1.40 29.94
N ASP A 49 -21.26 -0.33 29.21
CA ASP A 49 -20.48 0.16 28.09
C ASP A 49 -20.12 1.64 28.28
N VAL A 50 -19.00 2.03 27.68
CA VAL A 50 -18.55 3.43 27.65
C VAL A 50 -19.30 4.21 26.57
N GLY A 51 -19.47 3.60 25.39
CA GLY A 51 -20.22 4.10 24.24
C GLY A 51 -20.61 2.93 23.33
N ALA A 52 -21.73 3.06 22.64
CA ALA A 52 -22.28 1.96 21.84
C ALA A 52 -23.14 2.48 20.68
N SER A 53 -23.43 1.57 19.74
CA SER A 53 -24.46 1.73 18.72
C SER A 53 -25.25 0.43 18.55
N VAL A 54 -26.52 0.54 18.13
CA VAL A 54 -27.39 -0.60 17.86
C VAL A 54 -28.31 -0.30 16.69
N ALA A 55 -28.34 -1.21 15.72
CA ALA A 55 -29.28 -1.20 14.61
C ALA A 55 -30.10 -2.50 14.60
N ILE A 56 -31.43 -2.39 14.51
CA ILE A 56 -32.35 -3.53 14.52
C ILE A 56 -33.27 -3.43 13.30
N TYR A 57 -33.27 -4.51 12.51
CA TYR A 57 -34.19 -4.69 11.40
C TYR A 57 -35.28 -5.69 11.79
N HIS A 58 -36.53 -5.34 11.54
CA HIS A 58 -37.68 -6.24 11.72
C HIS A 58 -38.46 -6.31 10.41
N GLN A 59 -38.55 -7.51 9.84
CA GLN A 59 -39.19 -7.75 8.53
C GLN A 59 -38.60 -6.89 7.39
N GLY A 60 -37.28 -6.66 7.43
CA GLY A 60 -36.56 -5.88 6.40
C GLY A 60 -36.54 -4.37 6.64
N GLU A 61 -37.33 -3.86 7.58
CA GLU A 61 -37.39 -2.43 7.91
C GLU A 61 -36.48 -2.11 9.10
N LEU A 62 -35.74 -1.00 9.03
CA LEU A 62 -34.94 -0.48 10.13
C LEU A 62 -35.87 0.13 11.19
N VAL A 63 -36.01 -0.55 12.32
CA VAL A 63 -36.95 -0.14 13.38
C VAL A 63 -36.26 0.52 14.58
N VAL A 64 -34.96 0.28 14.76
CA VAL A 64 -34.11 0.96 15.75
C VAL A 64 -32.76 1.23 15.11
N ASP A 65 -32.26 2.43 15.27
CA ASP A 65 -30.89 2.82 14.92
C ASP A 65 -30.46 3.87 15.93
N LEU A 66 -29.68 3.48 16.93
CA LEU A 66 -29.30 4.31 18.06
C LEU A 66 -27.80 4.30 18.26
N TRP A 67 -27.26 5.42 18.72
CA TRP A 67 -25.88 5.54 19.18
C TRP A 67 -25.78 6.54 20.33
N GLY A 68 -24.78 6.38 21.18
CA GLY A 68 -24.56 7.26 22.32
C GLY A 68 -23.49 6.75 23.27
N GLY A 69 -23.30 7.49 24.36
CA GLY A 69 -22.22 7.34 25.32
C GLY A 69 -20.97 8.10 24.88
N TRP A 70 -19.82 7.62 25.32
CA TRP A 70 -18.52 8.25 25.17
C TRP A 70 -17.60 7.43 24.28
N PHE A 71 -16.71 8.10 23.57
CA PHE A 71 -15.73 7.47 22.69
C PHE A 71 -14.77 6.56 23.46
N ASP A 72 -14.35 6.98 24.65
CA ASP A 72 -13.44 6.23 25.53
C ASP A 72 -13.67 6.59 27.02
N GLN A 73 -12.95 5.91 27.91
CA GLN A 73 -13.06 6.09 29.36
C GLN A 73 -12.69 7.50 29.84
N SER A 74 -12.01 8.31 29.02
CA SER A 74 -11.67 9.69 29.37
C SER A 74 -12.90 10.60 29.32
N ARG A 75 -13.97 10.19 28.64
CA ARG A 75 -15.25 10.91 28.50
C ARG A 75 -15.06 12.36 27.99
N ASN A 76 -14.04 12.59 27.16
CA ASN A 76 -13.77 13.90 26.55
C ASN A 76 -14.44 14.09 25.18
N LYS A 77 -14.92 12.99 24.57
CA LYS A 77 -15.58 12.97 23.26
C LYS A 77 -16.76 12.01 23.29
N PHE A 78 -17.89 12.42 22.72
CA PHE A 78 -19.06 11.54 22.57
C PHE A 78 -18.84 10.46 21.51
N TYR A 79 -19.51 9.33 21.71
CA TYR A 79 -19.70 8.29 20.70
C TYR A 79 -20.80 8.74 19.72
N ASP A 80 -20.49 8.78 18.43
CA ASP A 80 -21.40 9.22 17.36
C ASP A 80 -21.58 8.14 16.27
N ASN A 81 -22.42 8.42 15.26
CA ASN A 81 -22.69 7.50 14.15
C ASN A 81 -21.47 7.24 13.25
N ASP A 82 -20.46 8.10 13.31
CA ASP A 82 -19.20 7.96 12.57
C ASP A 82 -18.10 7.30 13.41
N THR A 83 -18.41 6.93 14.65
CA THR A 83 -17.46 6.28 15.56
C THR A 83 -17.23 4.83 15.13
N LEU A 84 -16.00 4.54 14.71
CA LEU A 84 -15.59 3.20 14.30
C LEU A 84 -15.48 2.25 15.51
N GLN A 85 -16.34 1.23 15.54
CA GLN A 85 -16.27 0.17 16.53
C GLN A 85 -15.27 -0.92 16.11
N LEU A 86 -14.44 -1.36 17.04
CA LEU A 86 -13.58 -2.50 16.80
C LEU A 86 -14.43 -3.79 16.83
N VAL A 87 -14.53 -4.46 15.69
CA VAL A 87 -15.28 -5.71 15.57
C VAL A 87 -14.34 -6.89 15.73
N PHE A 88 -14.42 -7.56 16.87
CA PHE A 88 -13.60 -8.74 17.13
C PHE A 88 -14.15 -9.98 16.42
N SER A 89 -13.23 -10.82 15.94
CA SER A 89 -13.50 -12.17 15.39
C SER A 89 -14.26 -12.26 14.05
N THR A 90 -14.76 -11.16 13.48
CA THR A 90 -15.34 -11.15 12.12
C THR A 90 -14.28 -11.25 11.03
N THR A 91 -13.04 -10.88 11.32
CA THR A 91 -11.91 -10.95 10.39
C THR A 91 -11.54 -12.38 9.98
N LYS A 92 -11.85 -13.39 10.80
CA LYS A 92 -11.51 -14.79 10.54
C LYS A 92 -12.23 -15.34 9.29
N GLY A 93 -13.49 -14.95 9.10
CA GLY A 93 -14.23 -15.33 7.88
C GLY A 93 -13.61 -14.74 6.61
N LEU A 94 -13.19 -13.46 6.68
CA LEU A 94 -12.48 -12.80 5.57
C LEU A 94 -11.12 -13.46 5.30
N ALA A 95 -10.36 -13.76 6.35
CA ALA A 95 -9.06 -14.43 6.23
C ALA A 95 -9.20 -15.86 5.66
N ALA A 96 -10.22 -16.61 6.08
CA ALA A 96 -10.52 -17.92 5.53
C ALA A 96 -10.94 -17.85 4.05
N ALA A 97 -11.75 -16.85 3.68
CA ALA A 97 -12.12 -16.62 2.28
C ALA A 97 -10.90 -16.26 1.41
N ALA A 98 -10.01 -15.41 1.92
CA ALA A 98 -8.75 -15.07 1.24
C ALA A 98 -7.86 -16.32 1.07
N ALA A 99 -7.73 -17.15 2.11
CA ALA A 99 -7.00 -18.42 2.02
C ALA A 99 -7.63 -19.36 0.98
N ALA A 100 -8.96 -19.46 0.93
CA ALA A 100 -9.66 -20.25 -0.09
C ALA A 100 -9.42 -19.74 -1.52
N LEU A 101 -9.36 -18.43 -1.73
CA LEU A 101 -9.01 -17.84 -3.02
C LEU A 101 -7.57 -18.18 -3.43
N TYR A 102 -6.62 -18.14 -2.50
CA TYR A 102 -5.23 -18.54 -2.79
C TYR A 102 -5.13 -20.03 -3.10
N VAL A 103 -5.91 -20.88 -2.43
CA VAL A 103 -6.01 -22.31 -2.78
C VAL A 103 -6.58 -22.50 -4.18
N GLN A 104 -7.64 -21.77 -4.53
CA GLN A 104 -8.23 -21.81 -5.87
C GLN A 104 -7.22 -21.38 -6.95
N GLN A 105 -6.34 -20.42 -6.65
CA GLN A 105 -5.30 -19.93 -7.55
C GLN A 105 -4.06 -20.82 -7.60
N GLY A 106 -4.00 -21.89 -6.80
CA GLY A 106 -2.83 -22.76 -6.68
C GLY A 106 -1.66 -22.18 -5.89
N LEU A 107 -1.86 -21.04 -5.23
CA LEU A 107 -0.83 -20.33 -4.44
C LEU A 107 -0.75 -20.84 -3.00
N LEU A 108 -1.80 -21.50 -2.50
CA LEU A 108 -1.86 -22.11 -1.16
C LEU A 108 -2.40 -23.54 -1.28
N ASP A 109 -2.02 -24.41 -0.35
CA ASP A 109 -2.54 -25.78 -0.27
C ASP A 109 -2.80 -26.10 1.20
N TYR A 110 -4.04 -26.49 1.51
CA TYR A 110 -4.45 -26.85 2.87
C TYR A 110 -3.63 -28.00 3.46
N SER A 111 -3.20 -28.95 2.63
CA SER A 111 -2.43 -30.12 3.05
C SER A 111 -0.93 -29.85 3.15
N ALA A 112 -0.46 -28.75 2.58
CA ALA A 112 0.95 -28.40 2.62
C ALA A 112 1.36 -27.95 4.03
N LEU A 113 2.63 -28.21 4.35
CA LEU A 113 3.24 -27.70 5.58
C LEU A 113 3.32 -26.17 5.52
N VAL A 114 3.09 -25.53 6.67
CA VAL A 114 3.24 -24.07 6.83
C VAL A 114 4.67 -23.65 6.45
N THR A 115 5.67 -24.48 6.73
CA THR A 115 7.08 -24.25 6.38
C THR A 115 7.37 -24.13 4.88
N LYS A 116 6.45 -24.59 4.02
CA LYS A 116 6.50 -24.32 2.58
C LYS A 116 6.34 -22.82 2.29
N TYR A 117 5.52 -22.12 3.08
CA TYR A 117 5.13 -20.72 2.91
C TYR A 117 5.69 -19.78 3.99
N TRP A 118 6.30 -20.34 5.02
CA TRP A 118 6.91 -19.60 6.12
C TRP A 118 7.97 -20.49 6.78
N PRO A 119 9.15 -20.64 6.16
CA PRO A 119 10.20 -21.55 6.65
C PRO A 119 10.60 -21.31 8.10
N GLU A 120 10.67 -20.04 8.50
CA GLU A 120 11.02 -19.59 9.85
C GLU A 120 10.02 -20.04 10.91
N TYR A 121 8.76 -20.36 10.53
CA TYR A 121 7.77 -20.93 11.45
C TYR A 121 8.17 -22.33 11.94
N GLY A 122 8.94 -23.08 11.16
CA GLY A 122 9.35 -24.46 11.43
C GLY A 122 10.42 -24.58 12.52
N GLN A 123 10.14 -24.03 13.69
CA GLN A 123 11.00 -24.05 14.85
C GLN A 123 10.20 -24.53 16.07
N ASN A 124 10.89 -25.10 17.05
CA ASN A 124 10.34 -25.45 18.37
C ASN A 124 9.13 -26.40 18.30
N GLY A 125 9.16 -27.40 17.40
CA GLY A 125 8.14 -28.45 17.34
C GLY A 125 6.96 -28.14 16.41
N LYS A 126 7.09 -27.13 15.56
CA LYS A 126 6.05 -26.66 14.62
C LYS A 126 6.26 -27.11 13.17
N GLU A 127 7.32 -27.86 12.90
CA GLU A 127 7.81 -28.22 11.55
C GLU A 127 6.77 -28.96 10.72
N ASN A 128 5.89 -29.73 11.38
CA ASN A 128 4.84 -30.55 10.76
C ASN A 128 3.46 -29.90 10.74
N THR A 129 3.33 -28.61 11.10
CA THR A 129 2.04 -27.93 11.05
C THR A 129 1.58 -27.78 9.60
N THR A 130 0.34 -28.16 9.29
CA THR A 130 -0.27 -27.90 7.98
C THR A 130 -0.99 -26.56 7.93
N VAL A 131 -1.23 -26.04 6.72
CA VAL A 131 -2.08 -24.84 6.54
C VAL A 131 -3.48 -25.09 7.10
N ALA A 132 -4.03 -26.29 6.94
CA ALA A 132 -5.30 -26.68 7.53
C ALA A 132 -5.29 -26.58 9.07
N ASP A 133 -4.19 -26.95 9.73
CA ASP A 133 -4.09 -26.86 11.20
C ASP A 133 -4.17 -25.41 11.70
N ILE A 134 -3.58 -24.45 10.99
CA ILE A 134 -3.73 -23.02 11.32
C ILE A 134 -5.19 -22.58 11.14
N LEU A 135 -5.78 -22.88 9.98
CA LEU A 135 -7.13 -22.42 9.61
C LEU A 135 -8.25 -23.14 10.37
N SER A 136 -7.93 -24.21 11.09
CA SER A 136 -8.85 -24.98 11.92
C SER A 136 -8.54 -24.90 13.41
N HIS A 137 -7.72 -23.94 13.86
CA HIS A 137 -7.42 -23.75 15.28
C HIS A 137 -6.72 -24.94 15.98
N ARG A 138 -5.87 -25.66 15.24
CA ARG A 138 -5.13 -26.85 15.69
C ARG A 138 -3.62 -26.64 15.76
N ALA A 139 -3.12 -25.45 15.43
CA ALA A 139 -1.68 -25.15 15.41
C ALA A 139 -1.00 -25.12 16.80
N GLY A 140 -1.77 -25.02 17.89
CA GLY A 140 -1.21 -25.02 19.25
C GLY A 140 -0.72 -23.65 19.73
N LEU A 141 -1.11 -22.56 19.06
CA LEU A 141 -0.63 -21.20 19.33
C LEU A 141 -1.76 -20.22 19.63
N PRO A 142 -2.67 -20.50 20.58
CA PRO A 142 -3.88 -19.67 20.77
C PRO A 142 -3.56 -18.23 21.23
N ASP A 143 -2.49 -18.07 22.00
CA ASP A 143 -2.02 -16.84 22.64
C ASP A 143 -0.55 -17.03 23.01
N ASP A 144 0.26 -15.98 22.94
CA ASP A 144 1.66 -15.92 23.37
C ASP A 144 1.84 -15.17 24.70
N GLY A 145 0.76 -14.64 25.28
CA GLY A 145 0.78 -13.84 26.51
C GLY A 145 1.29 -12.42 26.32
N SER A 146 1.51 -11.98 25.07
CA SER A 146 1.94 -10.62 24.78
C SER A 146 0.86 -9.58 25.08
N PRO A 147 1.26 -8.34 25.44
CA PRO A 147 0.31 -7.25 25.63
C PRO A 147 -0.38 -6.89 24.30
N MET A 148 -1.63 -6.40 24.37
CA MET A 148 -2.48 -6.14 23.19
C MET A 148 -1.84 -5.19 22.18
N GLU A 149 -1.02 -4.24 22.63
CA GLU A 149 -0.30 -3.29 21.80
C GLU A 149 0.71 -3.98 20.87
N GLN A 150 1.27 -5.12 21.30
CA GLN A 150 2.21 -5.90 20.49
C GLN A 150 1.50 -6.60 19.31
N TYR A 151 0.23 -6.98 19.47
CA TYR A 151 -0.57 -7.57 18.39
C TYR A 151 -0.83 -6.61 17.22
N LEU A 152 -0.65 -5.30 17.43
CA LEU A 152 -0.71 -4.29 16.38
C LEU A 152 0.61 -4.17 15.60
N ASN A 153 1.69 -4.77 16.09
CA ASN A 153 3.00 -4.81 15.44
C ASN A 153 3.20 -6.16 14.75
N TRP A 154 2.92 -6.17 13.43
CA TRP A 154 3.03 -7.37 12.60
C TRP A 154 4.39 -8.08 12.72
N THR A 155 5.49 -7.33 12.64
CA THR A 155 6.85 -7.91 12.70
C THR A 155 7.13 -8.54 14.06
N ALA A 156 6.73 -7.89 15.15
CA ALA A 156 6.89 -8.45 16.49
C ALA A 156 6.06 -9.74 16.65
N MET A 157 4.83 -9.75 16.17
CA MET A 157 3.96 -10.93 16.23
C MET A 157 4.51 -12.11 15.44
N ILE A 158 4.98 -11.88 14.22
CA ILE A 158 5.60 -12.92 13.39
C ILE A 158 6.80 -13.54 14.12
N HIS A 159 7.72 -12.74 14.64
CA HIS A 159 8.90 -13.25 15.34
C HIS A 159 8.54 -13.99 16.63
N THR A 160 7.55 -13.51 17.38
CA THR A 160 7.07 -14.24 18.56
C THR A 160 6.51 -15.60 18.16
N LEU A 161 5.69 -15.68 17.12
CA LEU A 161 5.10 -16.94 16.66
C LEU A 161 6.12 -17.93 16.09
N GLU A 162 7.15 -17.43 15.39
CA GLU A 162 8.29 -18.26 14.94
C GLU A 162 8.97 -18.95 16.13
N GLN A 163 9.20 -18.21 17.21
CA GLN A 163 9.93 -18.69 18.39
C GLN A 163 9.04 -19.43 19.40
N GLN A 164 7.72 -19.22 19.39
CA GLN A 164 6.82 -19.83 20.37
C GLN A 164 6.72 -21.34 20.16
N ALA A 165 6.95 -22.13 21.22
CA ALA A 165 6.62 -23.56 21.22
C ALA A 165 5.09 -23.74 21.32
N PRO A 166 4.49 -24.65 20.55
CA PRO A 166 3.05 -24.85 20.59
C PRO A 166 2.67 -25.53 21.92
N LEU A 167 1.52 -25.16 22.49
CA LEU A 167 1.01 -25.73 23.73
C LEU A 167 0.71 -27.24 23.63
N TRP A 168 0.49 -27.73 22.41
CA TRP A 168 0.36 -29.14 22.06
C TRP A 168 0.90 -29.37 20.65
N PRO A 169 1.31 -30.60 20.29
CA PRO A 169 1.78 -30.89 18.94
C PRO A 169 0.73 -30.49 17.88
N PRO A 170 1.10 -29.72 16.84
CA PRO A 170 0.16 -29.26 15.82
C PRO A 170 -0.67 -30.41 15.24
N GLY A 171 -1.97 -30.14 15.05
CA GLY A 171 -2.89 -31.13 14.52
C GLY A 171 -3.34 -32.20 15.51
N THR A 172 -2.95 -32.17 16.80
CA THR A 172 -3.37 -33.18 17.79
C THR A 172 -4.51 -32.73 18.70
N ALA A 173 -4.71 -31.41 18.86
CA ALA A 173 -5.81 -30.85 19.64
C ALA A 173 -6.35 -29.56 19.03
N HIS A 174 -7.45 -29.05 19.57
CA HIS A 174 -8.14 -27.86 19.11
C HIS A 174 -8.40 -26.90 20.27
N ARG A 175 -8.06 -25.62 20.09
CA ARG A 175 -8.48 -24.53 20.98
C ARG A 175 -8.65 -23.28 20.14
N TYR A 176 -9.65 -22.46 20.44
CA TYR A 176 -9.81 -21.19 19.75
C TYR A 176 -8.53 -20.33 19.80
N HIS A 177 -8.11 -19.83 18.63
CA HIS A 177 -6.97 -18.92 18.46
C HIS A 177 -7.50 -17.51 18.20
N PRO A 178 -7.75 -16.70 19.24
CA PRO A 178 -8.34 -15.38 19.09
C PRO A 178 -7.48 -14.44 18.23
N PHE A 179 -6.16 -14.48 18.39
CA PHE A 179 -5.24 -13.49 17.82
C PHE A 179 -4.34 -14.01 16.69
N THR A 180 -4.05 -15.31 16.68
CA THR A 180 -3.08 -15.93 15.76
C THR A 180 -3.74 -16.68 14.60
N TYR A 181 -5.08 -16.64 14.52
CA TYR A 181 -5.83 -17.25 13.43
C TYR A 181 -5.47 -16.61 12.10
N ALA A 182 -5.10 -17.45 11.13
CA ALA A 182 -4.81 -17.02 9.76
C ALA A 182 -3.84 -15.82 9.73
N ILE A 183 -2.73 -15.91 10.47
CA ILE A 183 -1.51 -15.14 10.18
C ILE A 183 -0.66 -15.99 9.23
N PRO A 184 -0.95 -16.04 7.92
CA PRO A 184 0.00 -16.61 7.02
C PRO A 184 0.96 -15.49 6.61
N ASN A 185 2.22 -15.61 7.01
CA ASN A 185 3.29 -14.78 6.50
C ASN A 185 3.68 -15.17 5.05
N ILE A 186 2.69 -15.47 4.20
CA ILE A 186 2.90 -15.99 2.84
C ILE A 186 3.71 -14.99 1.99
N LEU A 187 3.63 -13.69 2.28
CA LEU A 187 4.32 -12.67 1.48
C LEU A 187 5.81 -12.50 1.85
N THR A 188 6.26 -12.90 3.03
CA THR A 188 7.70 -12.80 3.38
C THR A 188 8.52 -13.97 2.88
N SER A 189 7.91 -15.11 2.55
CA SER A 189 8.62 -16.24 1.93
C SER A 189 8.52 -16.27 0.40
N ALA A 190 7.75 -15.35 -0.19
CA ALA A 190 7.56 -15.27 -1.64
C ALA A 190 8.91 -15.33 -2.37
N ARG A 191 8.99 -16.21 -3.37
CA ARG A 191 10.13 -16.35 -4.27
C ARG A 191 9.66 -15.99 -5.68
N TRP A 192 10.61 -15.54 -6.49
CA TRP A 192 10.35 -15.23 -7.89
C TRP A 192 11.23 -16.12 -8.75
N SER A 193 10.73 -16.43 -9.94
CA SER A 193 11.52 -17.10 -10.97
C SER A 193 12.83 -16.35 -11.13
N GLN A 194 13.95 -17.06 -11.20
CA GLN A 194 15.25 -16.39 -11.37
C GLN A 194 15.48 -15.93 -12.81
N ASN A 195 14.75 -16.53 -13.76
CA ASN A 195 14.74 -16.13 -15.15
C ASN A 195 13.51 -15.24 -15.41
N GLY A 196 13.76 -14.06 -15.98
CA GLY A 196 12.74 -13.13 -16.41
C GLY A 196 12.27 -13.40 -17.84
N VAL A 197 11.07 -12.92 -18.13
CA VAL A 197 10.51 -12.87 -19.49
C VAL A 197 10.50 -11.41 -19.93
N THR A 198 11.06 -11.11 -21.10
CA THR A 198 10.95 -9.77 -21.67
C THR A 198 9.52 -9.53 -22.14
N VAL A 199 8.85 -8.55 -21.54
CA VAL A 199 7.43 -8.23 -21.79
C VAL A 199 7.22 -6.92 -22.54
N ALA A 200 8.26 -6.07 -22.62
CA ALA A 200 8.28 -4.87 -23.45
C ALA A 200 9.73 -4.51 -23.82
N GLY A 201 9.93 -3.93 -25.01
CA GLY A 201 11.24 -3.51 -25.50
C GLY A 201 12.17 -4.68 -25.88
N GLY A 202 13.48 -4.46 -25.78
CA GLY A 202 14.52 -5.46 -26.07
C GLY A 202 14.86 -5.66 -27.55
N ASN A 203 14.25 -4.90 -28.46
CA ASN A 203 14.38 -5.08 -29.91
C ASN A 203 15.26 -4.02 -30.61
N GLY A 204 16.17 -3.39 -29.88
CA GLY A 204 17.02 -2.29 -30.36
C GLY A 204 16.84 -1.00 -29.57
N ARG A 205 17.53 0.07 -30.00
CA ARG A 205 17.60 1.37 -29.30
C ARG A 205 17.04 2.54 -30.10
N GLU A 206 16.15 2.27 -31.05
CA GLU A 206 15.53 3.33 -31.85
C GLU A 206 14.09 3.61 -31.38
N LYS A 207 13.26 4.14 -32.29
CA LYS A 207 11.92 4.65 -32.01
C LYS A 207 10.78 3.75 -32.50
N ALA A 208 11.08 2.53 -32.95
CA ALA A 208 10.02 1.60 -33.35
C ALA A 208 9.08 1.29 -32.17
N THR A 209 7.86 0.86 -32.45
CA THR A 209 6.82 0.62 -31.43
C THR A 209 7.14 -0.57 -30.52
N ASN A 210 8.03 -1.47 -30.92
CA ASN A 210 8.53 -2.58 -30.11
C ASN A 210 9.91 -2.30 -29.48
N GLN A 211 10.40 -1.06 -29.56
CA GLN A 211 11.69 -0.62 -29.05
C GLN A 211 11.51 0.46 -27.96
N LEU A 212 12.46 0.50 -27.04
CA LEU A 212 12.56 1.51 -25.97
C LEU A 212 13.95 2.16 -26.03
N MET A 213 14.05 3.37 -25.51
CA MET A 213 15.29 4.11 -25.35
C MET A 213 15.34 4.82 -23.98
N ASP A 214 16.21 4.32 -23.13
CA ASP A 214 16.44 4.66 -21.73
C ASP A 214 15.16 4.67 -20.88
N PRO A 215 14.35 3.59 -20.88
CA PRO A 215 13.12 3.55 -20.10
C PRO A 215 13.41 3.77 -18.60
N GLN A 216 12.53 4.50 -17.92
CA GLN A 216 12.73 4.91 -16.51
C GLN A 216 11.64 4.35 -15.59
N GLY A 217 10.50 5.03 -15.51
CA GLY A 217 9.33 4.64 -14.73
C GLY A 217 8.41 3.69 -15.49
N LEU A 218 7.68 2.89 -14.71
CA LEU A 218 6.68 1.96 -15.22
C LEU A 218 5.49 1.89 -14.28
N PHE A 219 4.33 1.60 -14.85
CA PHE A 219 3.12 1.27 -14.12
C PHE A 219 2.47 0.05 -14.77
N VAL A 220 1.91 -0.86 -13.98
CA VAL A 220 1.14 -2.01 -14.50
C VAL A 220 -0.30 -1.89 -14.01
N ASP A 221 -1.25 -1.83 -14.93
CA ASP A 221 -2.68 -1.73 -14.62
C ASP A 221 -3.27 -3.10 -14.25
N ASP A 222 -4.51 -3.12 -13.76
CA ASP A 222 -5.15 -4.34 -13.20
C ASP A 222 -5.34 -5.44 -14.26
N ASP A 223 -5.35 -5.09 -15.54
CA ASP A 223 -5.45 -5.98 -16.69
C ASP A 223 -4.07 -6.44 -17.23
N GLN A 224 -2.99 -6.13 -16.50
CA GLN A 224 -1.59 -6.37 -16.88
C GLN A 224 -1.13 -5.54 -18.10
N THR A 225 -1.83 -4.44 -18.42
CA THR A 225 -1.30 -3.44 -19.37
C THR A 225 -0.14 -2.70 -18.72
N ILE A 226 1.01 -2.69 -19.39
CA ILE A 226 2.24 -2.07 -18.93
C ILE A 226 2.35 -0.69 -19.59
N VAL A 227 2.51 0.36 -18.79
CA VAL A 227 2.73 1.74 -19.26
C VAL A 227 4.13 2.17 -18.86
N ILE A 228 4.92 2.65 -19.82
CA ILE A 228 6.36 2.92 -19.64
C ILE A 228 6.67 4.34 -20.09
N SER A 229 7.49 5.04 -19.30
CA SER A 229 8.14 6.27 -19.75
C SER A 229 9.36 5.94 -20.62
N ASP A 230 9.23 6.10 -21.93
CA ASP A 230 10.29 5.88 -22.92
C ASP A 230 11.08 7.20 -23.09
N MET A 231 11.95 7.46 -22.11
CA MET A 231 12.53 8.77 -21.82
C MET A 231 13.24 9.40 -23.03
N SER A 232 14.18 8.68 -23.64
CA SER A 232 14.99 9.23 -24.73
C SER A 232 14.21 9.33 -26.04
N ASN A 233 13.13 8.57 -26.21
CA ASN A 233 12.17 8.74 -27.31
C ASN A 233 11.06 9.77 -27.03
N HIS A 234 11.05 10.38 -25.84
CA HIS A 234 10.15 11.48 -25.46
C HIS A 234 8.66 11.13 -25.56
N ARG A 235 8.29 9.95 -25.10
CA ARG A 235 6.94 9.42 -25.22
C ARG A 235 6.57 8.50 -24.06
N ILE A 236 5.28 8.30 -23.86
CA ILE A 236 4.73 7.25 -23.01
C ILE A 236 4.13 6.19 -23.91
N VAL A 237 4.45 4.93 -23.66
CA VAL A 237 4.05 3.80 -24.49
C VAL A 237 3.38 2.74 -23.62
N GLN A 238 2.28 2.17 -24.11
CA GLN A 238 1.63 1.02 -23.47
C GLN A 238 1.88 -0.27 -24.24
N TRP A 239 1.95 -1.39 -23.51
CA TRP A 239 1.87 -2.74 -24.04
C TRP A 239 0.76 -3.48 -23.35
N LYS A 240 -0.19 -4.03 -24.11
CA LYS A 240 -1.13 -5.00 -23.54
C LYS A 240 -0.46 -6.36 -23.46
N LYS A 241 -0.96 -7.19 -22.55
CA LYS A 241 -0.46 -8.54 -22.34
C LYS A 241 -0.40 -9.34 -23.65
N GLY A 242 0.79 -9.81 -23.99
CA GLY A 242 1.05 -10.64 -25.18
C GLY A 242 1.27 -9.87 -26.48
N GLU A 243 1.15 -8.54 -26.47
CA GLU A 243 1.48 -7.72 -27.64
C GLU A 243 3.00 -7.58 -27.79
N ILE A 244 3.49 -7.67 -29.03
CA ILE A 244 4.92 -7.45 -29.34
C ILE A 244 5.20 -5.94 -29.54
N ASN A 245 4.24 -5.24 -30.14
CA ASN A 245 4.33 -3.82 -30.42
C ASN A 245 3.56 -3.03 -29.37
N GLY A 246 4.19 -1.99 -28.83
CA GLY A 246 3.52 -1.04 -27.97
C GLY A 246 2.76 0.01 -28.77
N GLN A 247 1.90 0.73 -28.07
CA GLN A 247 1.16 1.86 -28.59
C GLN A 247 1.58 3.13 -27.87
N VAL A 248 1.95 4.17 -28.61
CA VAL A 248 2.20 5.49 -28.03
C VAL A 248 0.88 6.08 -27.57
N ILE A 249 0.77 6.38 -26.27
CA ILE A 249 -0.46 6.90 -25.64
C ILE A 249 -0.36 8.36 -25.22
N ALA A 250 0.86 8.90 -25.10
CA ALA A 250 1.10 10.31 -24.85
C ALA A 250 2.48 10.72 -25.40
N GLY A 251 2.59 11.96 -25.88
CA GLY A 251 3.82 12.47 -26.50
C GLY A 251 4.13 11.82 -27.85
N GLY A 252 5.42 11.59 -28.14
CA GLY A 252 5.85 10.97 -29.40
C GLY A 252 5.91 11.89 -30.62
N ASN A 253 5.51 13.15 -30.48
CA ASN A 253 5.58 14.18 -31.54
C ASN A 253 6.94 14.90 -31.58
N GLY A 254 8.01 14.16 -31.25
CA GLY A 254 9.37 14.68 -31.11
C GLY A 254 9.63 15.41 -29.79
N ARG A 255 10.91 15.73 -29.57
CA ARG A 255 11.37 16.49 -28.40
C ARG A 255 10.79 17.91 -28.42
N GLY A 256 10.24 18.37 -27.30
CA GLY A 256 9.83 19.76 -27.15
C GLY A 256 8.96 19.99 -25.93
N ASN A 257 8.34 21.17 -25.84
CA ASN A 257 7.56 21.63 -24.70
C ASN A 257 6.09 21.97 -25.04
N ARG A 258 5.64 21.67 -26.26
CA ARG A 258 4.22 21.78 -26.61
C ARG A 258 3.37 20.79 -25.80
N LEU A 259 2.06 20.96 -25.82
CA LEU A 259 1.13 20.10 -25.08
C LEU A 259 1.04 18.67 -25.63
N ASP A 260 1.49 18.45 -26.87
CA ASP A 260 1.59 17.15 -27.55
C ASP A 260 3.01 16.55 -27.51
N GLN A 261 3.97 17.21 -26.86
CA GLN A 261 5.39 16.83 -26.82
C GLN A 261 5.90 16.66 -25.40
N PHE A 262 6.92 15.82 -25.25
CA PHE A 262 7.70 15.72 -24.03
C PHE A 262 9.19 15.96 -24.32
N ASN A 263 9.96 16.12 -23.25
CA ASN A 263 11.40 16.26 -23.25
C ASN A 263 11.93 15.45 -22.07
N GLN A 264 12.22 14.19 -22.36
CA GLN A 264 12.70 13.19 -21.39
C GLN A 264 11.72 12.94 -20.24
N PRO A 265 10.53 12.36 -20.50
CA PRO A 265 9.64 11.98 -19.43
C PRO A 265 10.26 10.85 -18.59
N THR A 266 10.27 11.00 -17.26
CA THR A 266 11.00 10.08 -16.36
C THR A 266 10.09 9.14 -15.59
N ASP A 267 8.83 9.51 -15.38
CA ASP A 267 7.90 8.69 -14.62
C ASP A 267 6.45 8.95 -15.01
N VAL A 268 5.60 7.95 -14.76
CA VAL A 268 4.19 7.97 -15.09
C VAL A 268 3.40 7.19 -14.04
N VAL A 269 2.35 7.82 -13.49
CA VAL A 269 1.37 7.18 -12.59
C VAL A 269 -0.04 7.39 -13.13
N ILE A 270 -0.99 6.59 -12.67
CA ILE A 270 -2.38 6.65 -13.13
C ILE A 270 -3.28 7.18 -12.01
N ASP A 271 -4.08 8.19 -12.34
CA ASP A 271 -5.23 8.61 -11.54
C ASP A 271 -6.47 7.86 -12.04
N LYS A 272 -6.79 6.73 -11.39
CA LYS A 272 -7.92 5.85 -11.76
C LYS A 272 -9.27 6.58 -11.69
N GLU A 273 -9.43 7.52 -10.76
CA GLU A 273 -10.68 8.26 -10.55
C GLU A 273 -11.03 9.16 -11.74
N THR A 274 -10.02 9.68 -12.45
CA THR A 274 -10.25 10.52 -13.63
C THR A 274 -9.78 9.90 -14.93
N ASP A 275 -9.34 8.66 -14.88
CA ASP A 275 -8.79 7.93 -16.03
C ASP A 275 -7.70 8.73 -16.76
N SER A 276 -6.74 9.25 -15.98
CA SER A 276 -5.66 10.11 -16.48
C SER A 276 -4.28 9.53 -16.16
N LEU A 277 -3.34 9.69 -17.09
CA LEU A 277 -1.91 9.60 -16.82
C LEU A 277 -1.44 10.89 -16.18
N ILE A 278 -0.57 10.79 -15.18
CA ILE A 278 0.19 11.90 -14.61
C ILE A 278 1.66 11.62 -14.94
N ILE A 279 2.27 12.52 -15.69
CA ILE A 279 3.56 12.30 -16.35
C ILE A 279 4.54 13.37 -15.90
N CYS A 280 5.72 12.97 -15.43
CA CYS A 280 6.80 13.89 -15.17
C CYS A 280 7.57 14.14 -16.47
N ASP A 281 7.64 15.39 -16.91
CA ASP A 281 8.33 15.85 -18.12
C ASP A 281 9.57 16.65 -17.73
N CYS A 282 10.63 15.93 -17.30
CA CYS A 282 11.64 16.48 -16.40
C CYS A 282 12.47 17.62 -17.01
N LYS A 283 12.78 17.58 -18.32
CA LYS A 283 13.57 18.67 -18.95
C LYS A 283 12.73 19.89 -19.31
N ASN A 284 11.42 19.80 -19.15
CA ASN A 284 10.51 20.93 -19.26
C ASN A 284 10.06 21.44 -17.87
N ASP A 285 10.62 20.91 -16.78
CA ASP A 285 10.33 21.30 -15.39
C ASP A 285 8.81 21.34 -15.10
N ARG A 286 8.08 20.31 -15.59
CA ARG A 286 6.62 20.24 -15.46
C ARG A 286 6.08 18.82 -15.24
N VAL A 287 4.91 18.76 -14.63
CA VAL A 287 4.06 17.57 -14.57
C VAL A 287 2.85 17.80 -15.47
N VAL A 288 2.57 16.83 -16.33
CA VAL A 288 1.47 16.88 -17.31
C VAL A 288 0.42 15.84 -16.94
N ARG A 289 -0.85 16.23 -16.97
CA ARG A 289 -1.99 15.31 -16.90
C ARG A 289 -2.47 15.01 -18.32
N TRP A 290 -2.70 13.74 -18.63
CA TRP A 290 -3.12 13.29 -19.95
C TRP A 290 -4.28 12.31 -19.83
N LEU A 291 -5.46 12.66 -20.35
CA LEU A 291 -6.63 11.78 -20.30
C LEU A 291 -6.45 10.58 -21.23
N ARG A 292 -6.77 9.37 -20.76
CA ARG A 292 -6.65 8.13 -21.55
C ARG A 292 -7.80 7.89 -22.54
N ARG A 293 -8.71 8.87 -22.67
CA ARG A 293 -9.88 8.78 -23.54
C ARG A 293 -9.51 8.91 -25.02
N SER A 294 -10.19 8.15 -25.87
CA SER A 294 -9.99 8.19 -27.32
C SER A 294 -10.18 9.62 -27.88
N GLY A 295 -9.28 10.03 -28.77
CA GLY A 295 -9.31 11.35 -29.43
C GLY A 295 -8.57 12.47 -28.70
N ILE A 296 -8.10 12.25 -27.46
CA ILE A 296 -7.23 13.20 -26.76
C ILE A 296 -5.79 13.05 -27.27
N THR A 297 -5.23 14.14 -27.81
CA THR A 297 -3.88 14.16 -28.41
C THR A 297 -2.92 15.13 -27.74
N GLN A 298 -3.38 15.83 -26.69
CA GLN A 298 -2.63 16.83 -25.95
C GLN A 298 -2.90 16.70 -24.45
N GLY A 299 -1.88 16.97 -23.64
CA GLY A 299 -1.97 17.01 -22.19
C GLY A 299 -2.31 18.40 -21.65
N GLU A 300 -2.62 18.44 -20.36
CA GLU A 300 -2.80 19.65 -19.56
C GLU A 300 -1.62 19.80 -18.61
N ILE A 301 -1.03 20.99 -18.54
CA ILE A 301 0.03 21.27 -17.56
C ILE A 301 -0.59 21.33 -16.17
N PHE A 302 -0.22 20.36 -15.33
CA PHE A 302 -0.70 20.26 -13.96
C PHE A 302 0.17 21.09 -13.01
N ILE A 303 1.50 21.00 -13.14
CA ILE A 303 2.50 21.75 -12.36
C ILE A 303 3.63 22.17 -13.32
N ASP A 304 4.14 23.40 -13.24
CA ASP A 304 5.16 23.96 -14.15
C ASP A 304 6.35 24.64 -13.43
N THR A 305 6.53 24.35 -12.14
CA THR A 305 7.53 24.98 -11.27
C THR A 305 8.44 23.97 -10.55
N ILE A 306 8.50 22.73 -11.06
CA ILE A 306 9.18 21.62 -10.40
C ILE A 306 10.00 20.82 -11.41
N ALA A 307 11.25 20.49 -11.07
CA ALA A 307 12.09 19.72 -11.98
C ALA A 307 11.49 18.35 -12.30
N CYS A 308 10.80 17.77 -11.32
CA CYS A 308 10.20 16.45 -11.26
C CYS A 308 11.15 15.30 -11.65
N TRP A 309 11.03 14.16 -10.96
CA TRP A 309 11.62 12.91 -11.46
C TRP A 309 10.72 11.74 -11.19
N GLY A 310 10.46 11.46 -9.91
CA GLY A 310 9.55 10.43 -9.45
C GLY A 310 8.20 11.01 -9.07
N LEU A 311 7.15 10.22 -9.29
CA LEU A 311 5.77 10.53 -8.97
C LEU A 311 5.20 9.51 -8.00
N GLY A 312 4.35 9.96 -7.08
CA GLY A 312 3.59 9.09 -6.19
C GLY A 312 2.17 9.64 -5.99
N MET A 313 1.16 8.79 -6.10
CA MET A 313 -0.23 9.17 -5.82
C MET A 313 -0.63 8.64 -4.45
N GLY A 314 -1.02 9.52 -3.53
CA GLY A 314 -1.56 9.12 -2.23
C GLY A 314 -3.09 8.92 -2.25
N ASP A 315 -3.64 8.27 -1.23
CA ASP A 315 -5.07 7.89 -1.13
C ASP A 315 -6.07 9.05 -1.25
N GLN A 316 -5.68 10.27 -0.88
CA GLN A 316 -6.52 11.46 -1.01
C GLN A 316 -6.35 12.16 -2.37
N ARG A 317 -5.81 11.45 -3.38
CA ARG A 317 -5.43 11.99 -4.70
C ARG A 317 -4.46 13.18 -4.61
N ASN A 318 -3.69 13.23 -3.54
CA ASN A 318 -2.56 14.14 -3.42
C ASN A 318 -1.42 13.60 -4.27
N LEU A 319 -0.89 14.44 -5.17
CA LEU A 319 0.27 14.10 -5.96
C LEU A 319 1.54 14.42 -5.19
N TYR A 320 2.44 13.46 -5.11
CA TYR A 320 3.78 13.64 -4.57
C TYR A 320 4.76 13.61 -5.74
N VAL A 321 5.72 14.53 -5.70
CA VAL A 321 6.70 14.71 -6.78
C VAL A 321 8.06 14.92 -6.15
N SER A 322 9.05 14.15 -6.56
CA SER A 322 10.43 14.41 -6.16
C SER A 322 11.05 15.50 -7.03
N ASP A 323 11.81 16.40 -6.44
CA ASP A 323 12.58 17.44 -7.13
C ASP A 323 14.08 17.22 -6.87
N PRO A 324 14.79 16.54 -7.79
CA PRO A 324 16.21 16.29 -7.62
C PRO A 324 17.08 17.54 -7.68
N LYS A 325 16.59 18.66 -8.24
CA LYS A 325 17.37 19.91 -8.29
C LYS A 325 17.38 20.62 -6.93
N LYS A 326 16.38 20.35 -6.09
CA LYS A 326 16.20 20.96 -4.76
C LYS A 326 16.36 19.96 -3.61
N ASP A 327 16.67 18.71 -3.92
CA ASP A 327 16.84 17.63 -2.94
C ASP A 327 15.64 17.50 -1.98
N GLU A 328 14.43 17.52 -2.55
CA GLU A 328 13.18 17.52 -1.80
C GLU A 328 12.09 16.67 -2.45
N VAL A 329 11.08 16.32 -1.66
CA VAL A 329 9.81 15.77 -2.16
C VAL A 329 8.70 16.71 -1.77
N ARG A 330 7.84 17.06 -2.73
CA ARG A 330 6.69 17.94 -2.52
C ARG A 330 5.38 17.20 -2.67
N ARG A 331 4.41 17.55 -1.83
CA ARG A 331 3.00 17.13 -1.91
C ARG A 331 2.16 18.27 -2.48
N TYR A 332 1.36 17.96 -3.49
CA TYR A 332 0.39 18.84 -4.13
C TYR A 332 -1.02 18.32 -3.86
N PRO A 333 -1.89 19.14 -3.24
CA PRO A 333 -3.31 18.84 -3.18
C PRO A 333 -3.91 18.72 -4.57
N ILE A 334 -4.98 17.94 -4.70
CA ILE A 334 -5.70 17.82 -5.97
C ILE A 334 -6.14 19.21 -6.49
N GLY A 335 -5.79 19.51 -7.75
CA GLY A 335 -6.07 20.81 -8.38
C GLY A 335 -5.22 21.99 -7.88
N GLY A 336 -4.35 21.76 -6.89
CA GLY A 336 -3.45 22.77 -6.34
C GLY A 336 -2.14 22.86 -7.13
N LYS A 337 -1.72 24.08 -7.47
CA LYS A 337 -0.42 24.34 -8.14
C LYS A 337 0.74 24.52 -7.16
N ASN A 338 0.46 24.73 -5.88
CA ASN A 338 1.46 24.99 -4.85
C ASN A 338 1.71 23.72 -4.01
N GLY A 339 2.95 23.24 -4.02
CA GLY A 339 3.35 22.06 -3.28
C GLY A 339 3.98 22.39 -1.92
N THR A 340 3.71 21.57 -0.92
CA THR A 340 4.36 21.60 0.41
C THR A 340 5.50 20.60 0.46
N ILE A 341 6.66 20.98 1.01
CA ILE A 341 7.78 20.04 1.23
C ILE A 341 7.37 19.02 2.31
N VAL A 342 7.55 17.74 2.01
CA VAL A 342 7.20 16.62 2.90
C VAL A 342 8.39 15.69 3.20
N ALA A 343 9.50 15.82 2.45
CA ALA A 343 10.77 15.17 2.75
C ALA A 343 11.93 16.00 2.16
N GLY A 344 13.09 16.00 2.82
CA GLY A 344 14.27 16.76 2.39
C GLY A 344 14.08 18.29 2.47
N GLY A 345 14.63 19.02 1.49
CA GLY A 345 14.52 20.49 1.39
C GLY A 345 15.52 21.28 2.23
N ASN A 346 16.44 20.62 2.94
CA ASN A 346 17.50 21.26 3.74
C ASN A 346 18.89 21.16 3.07
N GLY A 347 18.89 21.17 1.74
CA GLY A 347 20.07 21.01 0.89
C GLY A 347 20.55 19.55 0.80
N LYS A 348 21.48 19.31 -0.14
CA LYS A 348 22.09 17.99 -0.33
C LYS A 348 22.94 17.56 0.85
N GLY A 349 22.76 16.33 1.31
CA GLY A 349 23.64 15.74 2.31
C GLY A 349 23.07 14.48 2.97
N PRO A 350 23.86 13.80 3.83
CA PRO A 350 23.47 12.55 4.47
C PRO A 350 22.66 12.72 5.77
N GLY A 351 22.37 13.96 6.18
CA GLY A 351 21.53 14.23 7.37
C GLY A 351 20.15 13.59 7.26
N LEU A 352 19.46 13.37 8.39
CA LEU A 352 18.13 12.75 8.40
C LEU A 352 17.03 13.67 7.85
N ASN A 353 17.28 14.97 7.77
CA ASN A 353 16.42 15.97 7.14
C ASN A 353 16.92 16.41 5.75
N GLN A 354 17.90 15.70 5.18
CA GLN A 354 18.50 15.97 3.88
C GLN A 354 18.32 14.77 2.94
N LEU A 355 18.30 15.06 1.64
CA LEU A 355 18.30 14.07 0.56
C LEU A 355 19.43 14.43 -0.42
N ASN A 356 19.78 13.54 -1.32
CA ASN A 356 20.75 13.78 -2.38
C ASN A 356 20.33 13.03 -3.65
N SER A 357 19.81 13.79 -4.62
CA SER A 357 19.19 13.25 -5.83
C SER A 357 18.01 12.29 -5.56
N PRO A 358 16.91 12.75 -4.94
CA PRO A 358 15.73 11.93 -4.74
C PRO A 358 15.00 11.64 -6.05
N ASN A 359 15.35 10.53 -6.69
CA ASN A 359 14.84 10.21 -8.01
C ASN A 359 13.54 9.40 -7.94
N TYR A 360 13.41 8.44 -7.02
CA TYR A 360 12.22 7.60 -6.91
C TYR A 360 11.50 7.83 -5.58
N ILE A 361 10.17 7.78 -5.61
CA ILE A 361 9.34 7.93 -4.41
C ILE A 361 8.22 6.91 -4.39
N PHE A 362 7.77 6.58 -3.18
CA PHE A 362 6.55 5.81 -2.95
C PHE A 362 5.80 6.43 -1.79
N VAL A 363 4.48 6.45 -1.85
CA VAL A 363 3.64 6.98 -0.77
C VAL A 363 2.59 5.95 -0.43
N ASN A 364 2.50 5.58 0.85
CA ASN A 364 1.49 4.65 1.33
C ASN A 364 0.19 5.37 1.74
N ARG A 365 -0.80 4.56 2.12
CA ARG A 365 -2.12 5.01 2.57
C ARG A 365 -2.08 5.97 3.77
N GLN A 366 -1.10 5.79 4.65
CA GLN A 366 -0.86 6.61 5.83
C GLN A 366 -0.10 7.91 5.51
N GLN A 367 0.09 8.26 4.23
CA GLN A 367 0.88 9.41 3.77
C GLN A 367 2.33 9.38 4.25
N THR A 368 2.88 8.18 4.51
CA THR A 368 4.31 8.02 4.74
C THR A 368 5.00 8.05 3.38
N VAL A 369 5.96 8.95 3.25
CA VAL A 369 6.74 9.16 2.03
C VAL A 369 8.03 8.38 2.15
N TYR A 370 8.27 7.51 1.18
CA TYR A 370 9.55 6.86 0.98
C TYR A 370 10.23 7.54 -0.20
N ALA A 371 11.52 7.82 -0.07
CA ALA A 371 12.32 8.41 -1.14
C ALA A 371 13.62 7.65 -1.29
N SER A 372 14.02 7.41 -2.53
CA SER A 372 15.39 7.00 -2.80
C SER A 372 16.28 8.19 -2.47
N ASP A 373 17.31 7.96 -1.67
CA ASP A 373 18.33 8.95 -1.41
C ASP A 373 19.55 8.52 -2.23
N SER A 374 19.37 8.57 -3.57
CA SER A 374 20.12 7.75 -4.52
C SER A 374 21.63 7.95 -4.36
N ARG A 375 22.10 9.20 -4.24
CA ARG A 375 23.53 9.51 -4.09
C ARG A 375 24.07 9.42 -2.67
N ASN A 376 23.22 9.21 -1.68
CA ASN A 376 23.64 8.77 -0.35
C ASN A 376 23.50 7.25 -0.16
N HIS A 377 23.14 6.51 -1.22
CA HIS A 377 23.11 5.05 -1.26
C HIS A 377 22.22 4.45 -0.16
N ARG A 378 21.04 5.03 0.03
CA ARG A 378 20.04 4.59 1.02
C ARG A 378 18.62 4.84 0.54
N VAL A 379 17.66 4.22 1.21
CA VAL A 379 16.24 4.57 1.10
C VAL A 379 15.79 5.12 2.44
N MET A 380 15.07 6.24 2.39
CA MET A 380 14.62 6.97 3.56
C MET A 380 13.09 7.02 3.60
N LYS A 381 12.49 6.98 4.79
CA LYS A 381 11.05 7.21 5.00
C LYS A 381 10.78 8.41 5.91
N TRP A 382 9.70 9.13 5.64
CA TRP A 382 9.15 10.20 6.47
C TRP A 382 7.69 9.88 6.77
N HIS A 383 7.35 9.85 8.05
CA HIS A 383 5.94 9.89 8.45
C HIS A 383 5.36 11.27 8.17
N LYS A 384 4.03 11.35 8.06
CA LYS A 384 3.33 12.60 7.82
C LYS A 384 3.76 13.66 8.85
N ASP A 385 4.10 14.84 8.34
CA ASP A 385 4.52 16.03 9.11
C ASP A 385 5.84 15.89 9.91
N ALA A 386 6.58 14.78 9.74
CA ALA A 386 7.88 14.58 10.36
C ALA A 386 8.94 15.58 9.85
N LYS A 387 9.82 16.04 10.74
CA LYS A 387 10.93 16.96 10.40
C LYS A 387 12.19 16.24 9.94
N GLU A 388 12.35 14.99 10.35
CA GLU A 388 13.46 14.12 10.01
C GLU A 388 12.92 12.77 9.52
N GLY A 389 13.71 12.13 8.67
CA GLY A 389 13.42 10.82 8.11
C GLY A 389 14.14 9.71 8.85
N ILE A 390 13.84 8.49 8.45
CA ILE A 390 14.42 7.27 8.99
C ILE A 390 15.03 6.49 7.83
N ALA A 391 16.31 6.14 7.93
CA ALA A 391 16.94 5.23 6.98
C ALA A 391 16.34 3.83 7.17
N VAL A 392 15.72 3.30 6.12
CA VAL A 392 15.05 1.99 6.14
C VAL A 392 15.79 0.90 5.36
N ALA A 393 16.74 1.30 4.52
CA ALA A 393 17.64 0.39 3.82
C ALA A 393 18.94 1.13 3.43
N GLY A 394 20.07 0.41 3.46
CA GLY A 394 21.38 0.98 3.18
C GLY A 394 21.86 1.98 4.24
N GLY A 395 22.62 3.00 3.82
CA GLY A 395 23.12 4.06 4.70
C GLY A 395 24.49 3.80 5.34
N LEU A 396 25.13 2.67 5.01
CA LEU A 396 26.51 2.33 5.41
C LEU A 396 27.52 2.64 4.30
N GLY A 397 27.26 3.71 3.53
CA GLY A 397 28.01 4.07 2.34
C GLY A 397 27.70 3.18 1.12
N GLN A 398 28.31 3.54 0.00
CA GLN A 398 28.22 2.78 -1.24
C GLN A 398 28.92 1.43 -1.11
N GLY A 399 28.27 0.36 -1.57
CA GLY A 399 28.90 -0.96 -1.67
C GLY A 399 27.95 -2.04 -2.17
N ASN A 400 28.42 -3.29 -2.15
CA ASN A 400 27.66 -4.45 -2.62
C ASN A 400 27.35 -5.49 -1.53
N ALA A 401 27.74 -5.23 -0.27
CA ALA A 401 27.29 -6.04 0.86
C ALA A 401 25.76 -6.01 0.95
N LEU A 402 25.14 -7.01 1.58
CA LEU A 402 23.68 -7.03 1.76
C LEU A 402 23.17 -5.93 2.73
N THR A 403 24.08 -5.31 3.48
CA THR A 403 23.80 -4.15 4.34
C THR A 403 23.98 -2.81 3.60
N GLN A 404 24.50 -2.83 2.37
CA GLN A 404 24.81 -1.65 1.56
C GLN A 404 23.97 -1.63 0.30
N LEU A 405 23.78 -0.42 -0.25
CA LEU A 405 23.18 -0.19 -1.55
C LEU A 405 24.17 0.60 -2.41
N SER A 406 23.89 0.69 -3.70
CA SER A 406 24.63 1.53 -4.61
C SER A 406 23.72 2.12 -5.68
N LEU A 407 23.42 3.42 -5.52
CA LEU A 407 22.49 4.19 -6.35
C LEU A 407 21.14 3.47 -6.47
N PRO A 408 20.36 3.35 -5.39
CA PRO A 408 19.02 2.78 -5.49
C PRO A 408 18.10 3.73 -6.28
N GLU A 409 17.67 3.35 -7.49
CA GLU A 409 16.94 4.25 -8.41
C GLU A 409 15.47 3.88 -8.63
N GLY A 410 15.01 2.80 -7.99
CA GLY A 410 13.61 2.39 -7.97
C GLY A 410 13.34 1.47 -6.80
N PHE A 411 12.14 1.57 -6.23
CA PHE A 411 11.72 0.64 -5.18
C PHE A 411 10.21 0.57 -5.06
N PHE A 412 9.73 -0.53 -4.50
CA PHE A 412 8.34 -0.74 -4.13
C PHE A 412 8.24 -1.03 -2.64
N VAL A 413 7.16 -0.60 -1.99
CA VAL A 413 6.89 -0.90 -0.59
C VAL A 413 5.56 -1.63 -0.51
N ASP A 414 5.56 -2.83 0.06
CA ASP A 414 4.34 -3.60 0.24
C ASP A 414 3.49 -3.07 1.41
N THR A 415 2.31 -3.65 1.60
CA THR A 415 1.38 -3.27 2.68
C THR A 415 1.92 -3.59 4.08
N SER A 416 2.90 -4.49 4.19
CA SER A 416 3.58 -4.83 5.43
C SER A 416 4.79 -3.91 5.71
N GLY A 417 5.12 -3.02 4.77
CA GLY A 417 6.23 -2.09 4.87
C GLY A 417 7.58 -2.70 4.50
N ASN A 418 7.62 -3.87 3.85
CA ASN A 418 8.84 -4.42 3.29
C ASN A 418 9.21 -3.67 2.01
N LEU A 419 10.51 -3.43 1.81
CA LEU A 419 11.02 -2.74 0.63
C LEU A 419 11.57 -3.72 -0.40
N TYR A 420 11.31 -3.44 -1.66
CA TYR A 420 11.87 -4.13 -2.81
C TYR A 420 12.63 -3.10 -3.62
N ILE A 421 13.96 -3.20 -3.68
CA ILE A 421 14.84 -2.10 -4.09
C ILE A 421 15.65 -2.54 -5.30
N ALA A 422 15.60 -1.75 -6.37
CA ALA A 422 16.54 -1.84 -7.48
C ALA A 422 17.88 -1.29 -7.00
N ASP A 423 18.81 -2.18 -6.69
CA ASP A 423 20.17 -1.82 -6.31
C ASP A 423 21.02 -1.67 -7.58
N SER A 424 20.78 -0.55 -8.27
CA SER A 424 20.94 -0.42 -9.72
C SER A 424 22.35 -0.68 -10.23
N THR A 425 23.41 -0.22 -9.54
CA THR A 425 24.78 -0.50 -10.02
C THR A 425 25.29 -1.87 -9.59
N ASN A 426 24.62 -2.50 -8.63
CA ASN A 426 24.93 -3.88 -8.23
C ASN A 426 24.13 -4.90 -9.04
N ASN A 427 23.32 -4.45 -10.01
CA ASN A 427 22.56 -5.29 -10.95
C ASN A 427 21.72 -6.37 -10.27
N ARG A 428 21.06 -6.00 -9.16
CA ARG A 428 20.20 -6.90 -8.37
C ARG A 428 18.97 -6.18 -7.82
N VAL A 429 17.94 -6.95 -7.51
CA VAL A 429 16.80 -6.48 -6.71
C VAL A 429 16.89 -7.11 -5.32
N LEU A 430 16.85 -6.27 -4.30
CA LEU A 430 16.87 -6.69 -2.90
C LEU A 430 15.48 -6.57 -2.28
N ARG A 431 15.07 -7.56 -1.48
CA ARG A 431 13.99 -7.42 -0.51
C ARG A 431 14.57 -7.09 0.86
N TRP A 432 14.06 -6.06 1.51
CA TRP A 432 14.44 -5.61 2.83
C TRP A 432 13.20 -5.66 3.73
N LEU A 433 13.16 -6.64 4.65
CA LEU A 433 12.05 -6.76 5.59
C LEU A 433 12.07 -5.62 6.61
N GLN A 434 10.91 -5.26 7.15
CA GLN A 434 10.86 -4.26 8.21
C GLN A 434 11.77 -4.65 9.39
N ALA A 435 12.56 -3.70 9.88
CA ALA A 435 13.57 -3.88 10.94
C ALA A 435 14.75 -4.83 10.62
N ALA A 436 14.82 -5.40 9.40
CA ALA A 436 16.01 -6.14 8.98
C ALA A 436 17.23 -5.20 8.91
N LYS A 437 18.41 -5.74 9.18
CA LYS A 437 19.69 -5.01 9.06
C LYS A 437 20.35 -5.15 7.69
N GLN A 438 19.84 -6.06 6.86
CA GLN A 438 20.35 -6.38 5.53
C GLN A 438 19.22 -6.83 4.62
N GLY A 439 19.41 -6.66 3.32
CA GLY A 439 18.51 -7.19 2.30
C GLY A 439 18.77 -8.66 1.95
N THR A 440 17.89 -9.23 1.16
CA THR A 440 18.03 -10.54 0.51
C THR A 440 17.83 -10.37 -0.99
N VAL A 441 18.70 -10.95 -1.81
CA VAL A 441 18.55 -10.91 -3.27
C VAL A 441 17.33 -11.76 -3.65
N ILE A 442 16.40 -11.18 -4.42
CA ILE A 442 15.22 -11.90 -4.92
C ILE A 442 15.31 -12.22 -6.41
N VAL A 443 15.90 -11.33 -7.21
CA VAL A 443 16.21 -11.56 -8.63
C VAL A 443 17.48 -10.78 -9.02
N GLY A 444 18.19 -11.24 -10.05
CA GLY A 444 19.44 -10.64 -10.50
C GLY A 444 20.65 -11.06 -9.63
N GLY A 445 21.69 -10.22 -9.60
CA GLY A 445 22.93 -10.53 -8.89
C GLY A 445 23.87 -11.50 -9.63
N ASN A 446 23.53 -11.87 -10.86
CA ASN A 446 24.31 -12.78 -11.72
C ASN A 446 25.32 -12.03 -12.62
N GLY A 447 25.80 -10.87 -12.16
CA GLY A 447 26.63 -9.95 -12.93
C GLY A 447 25.82 -9.05 -13.88
N GLU A 448 26.52 -8.05 -14.42
CA GLU A 448 25.99 -7.19 -15.47
C GLU A 448 25.86 -7.98 -16.78
N GLY A 449 24.73 -7.83 -17.47
CA GLY A 449 24.53 -8.46 -18.77
C GLY A 449 23.08 -8.42 -19.25
N SER A 450 22.81 -9.09 -20.37
CA SER A 450 21.50 -9.10 -21.04
C SER A 450 20.80 -10.46 -21.03
N ALA A 451 21.39 -11.46 -20.35
CA ALA A 451 20.71 -12.74 -20.13
C ALA A 451 19.41 -12.55 -19.33
N VAL A 452 18.52 -13.55 -19.35
CA VAL A 452 17.19 -13.50 -18.70
C VAL A 452 17.26 -13.37 -17.17
N ASN A 453 18.38 -13.70 -16.57
CA ASN A 453 18.64 -13.60 -15.12
C ASN A 453 19.70 -12.54 -14.78
N GLN A 454 20.06 -11.70 -15.76
CA GLN A 454 20.99 -10.59 -15.62
C GLN A 454 20.29 -9.26 -15.90
N PHE A 455 20.91 -8.20 -15.39
CA PHE A 455 20.45 -6.84 -15.57
C PHE A 455 21.60 -5.91 -15.88
N HIS A 456 21.27 -4.71 -16.35
CA HIS A 456 22.20 -3.61 -16.49
C HIS A 456 21.48 -2.30 -16.13
N CYS A 457 21.77 -1.79 -14.93
CA CYS A 457 21.29 -0.49 -14.41
C CYS A 457 19.76 -0.39 -14.34
N GLN A 458 19.14 -1.17 -13.47
CA GLN A 458 17.68 -1.20 -13.33
C GLN A 458 17.13 0.10 -12.75
N ARG A 459 15.91 0.45 -13.14
CA ARG A 459 15.21 1.68 -12.72
C ARG A 459 13.92 1.32 -12.00
N GLY A 460 12.76 1.68 -12.56
CA GLY A 460 11.45 1.43 -11.96
C GLY A 460 11.21 -0.06 -11.68
N LEU A 461 10.55 -0.31 -10.55
CA LEU A 461 10.03 -1.61 -10.14
C LEU A 461 8.52 -1.49 -9.94
N PHE A 462 7.78 -2.53 -10.30
CA PHE A 462 6.35 -2.58 -10.02
C PHE A 462 5.91 -4.02 -9.75
N PHE A 463 4.95 -4.19 -8.85
CA PHE A 463 4.28 -5.47 -8.61
C PHE A 463 2.86 -5.41 -9.11
N ASP A 464 2.45 -6.38 -9.93
CA ASP A 464 1.05 -6.52 -10.28
C ASP A 464 0.23 -7.12 -9.11
N ARG A 465 -1.09 -7.14 -9.26
CA ARG A 465 -2.01 -7.74 -8.27
C ARG A 465 -1.82 -9.25 -8.05
N HIS A 466 -1.09 -9.93 -8.93
CA HIS A 466 -0.78 -11.35 -8.83
C HIS A 466 0.56 -11.60 -8.14
N GLY A 467 1.30 -10.54 -7.79
CA GLY A 467 2.61 -10.63 -7.16
C GLY A 467 3.78 -10.78 -8.12
N ASN A 468 3.56 -10.67 -9.44
CA ASN A 468 4.64 -10.70 -10.42
C ASN A 468 5.45 -9.40 -10.35
N LEU A 469 6.77 -9.53 -10.39
CA LEU A 469 7.69 -8.40 -10.36
C LEU A 469 8.04 -7.96 -11.79
N TYR A 470 7.83 -6.68 -12.08
CA TYR A 470 8.26 -6.03 -13.31
C TYR A 470 9.44 -5.11 -13.03
N VAL A 471 10.49 -5.24 -13.83
CA VAL A 471 11.75 -4.50 -13.67
C VAL A 471 12.09 -3.80 -14.97
N VAL A 472 12.24 -2.48 -14.93
CA VAL A 472 12.85 -1.72 -16.04
C VAL A 472 14.35 -1.96 -16.02
N ASP A 473 14.83 -2.71 -17.01
CA ASP A 473 16.24 -3.03 -17.25
C ASP A 473 16.79 -2.03 -18.28
N MET A 474 17.07 -0.82 -17.79
CA MET A 474 17.15 0.40 -18.61
C MET A 474 18.24 0.32 -19.67
N THR A 475 19.48 -0.08 -19.34
CA THR A 475 20.55 -0.12 -20.35
C THR A 475 20.32 -1.21 -21.40
N ASN A 476 19.62 -2.29 -21.01
CA ASN A 476 19.18 -3.35 -21.92
C ASN A 476 17.88 -3.00 -22.67
N GLN A 477 17.30 -1.82 -22.41
CA GLN A 477 16.19 -1.25 -23.17
C GLN A 477 14.92 -2.13 -23.15
N ARG A 478 14.66 -2.78 -22.01
CA ARG A 478 13.57 -3.74 -21.86
C ARG A 478 12.92 -3.67 -20.49
N VAL A 479 11.72 -4.24 -20.41
CA VAL A 479 11.08 -4.58 -19.13
C VAL A 479 11.04 -6.09 -19.00
N GLN A 480 11.56 -6.59 -17.86
CA GLN A 480 11.51 -8.01 -17.52
C GLN A 480 10.43 -8.27 -16.47
N GLN A 481 9.62 -9.29 -16.69
CA GLN A 481 8.68 -9.84 -15.72
C GLN A 481 9.27 -11.11 -15.08
N PHE A 482 9.19 -11.20 -13.76
CA PHE A 482 9.52 -12.38 -12.98
C PHE A 482 8.26 -12.86 -12.26
N SER A 483 7.88 -14.11 -12.50
CA SER A 483 6.67 -14.68 -11.91
C SER A 483 6.93 -15.07 -10.46
N ILE A 484 5.93 -14.88 -9.60
CA ILE A 484 5.97 -15.43 -8.24
C ILE A 484 5.88 -16.98 -8.32
N GLU A 485 6.68 -17.68 -7.51
CA GLU A 485 6.76 -19.15 -7.45
C GLU A 485 5.83 -19.78 -6.41
#